data_AF-L9WHT7-F1
#
_entry.id   AF-L9WHT7-F1
#
_cell.length_a   1.000
_cell.length_b   1.000
_cell.length_c   1.000
_cell.angle_alpha   90.00
_cell.angle_beta   90.00
_cell.angle_gamma   90.00
#
_symmetry.space_group_name_H-M   'P 1'
#
loop_
_entity.id
_entity.type
_entity.pdbx_description
1 polymer ?
#
loop_
_entity_poly.entity_id
_entity_poly.type
_entity_poly.pdbx_seq_one_letter_code
_entity_poly.pdbx_strand_id
1 'polypeptide(L)'
;MNTTASPKTPLPVPSGDRLEGRSRRARTEPMSVLPLGDGLYEVESASEQTYLVDLEGGRCTCPDHVFRGVRCKHIRRIAIEITDGRTPPPGEITVPCHDCKTTVFVDETDPGPFYCETHTIWPGDTVVDRETGDRLTVVDVSVLRADAVRIGAADCTVAEYGTNESYNPDVPVVGAVYPHATVARHGVVPESLKVYVFPRTRLEKQPARLGSS
;
A
#
# COMPACT_ATOMS: atom_id res chain seq x y z
N MET A 1 14.52 -2.71 6.04
CA MET A 1 13.25 -2.97 5.33
C MET A 1 12.61 -4.21 5.94
N ASN A 2 11.36 -4.12 6.42
CA ASN A 2 10.63 -5.29 6.92
C ASN A 2 9.81 -5.90 5.77
N THR A 3 10.49 -6.49 4.80
CA THR A 3 9.81 -7.13 3.68
C THR A 3 9.37 -8.54 4.10
N THR A 4 8.15 -8.92 3.76
CA THR A 4 7.58 -10.23 4.14
C THR A 4 7.70 -11.21 2.97
N ALA A 5 8.20 -12.41 3.25
CA ALA A 5 8.27 -13.48 2.25
C ALA A 5 6.87 -14.03 1.94
N SER A 6 6.65 -14.47 0.71
CA SER A 6 5.45 -15.22 0.36
C SER A 6 5.43 -16.59 1.05
N PRO A 7 4.25 -17.18 1.31
CA PRO A 7 4.17 -18.50 1.94
C PRO A 7 4.87 -19.57 1.12
N LYS A 8 5.69 -20.41 1.78
CA LYS A 8 6.40 -21.53 1.14
C LYS A 8 5.43 -22.64 0.74
N THR A 9 4.88 -22.57 -0.47
CA THR A 9 3.81 -23.47 -0.90
C THR A 9 3.84 -23.75 -2.41
N PRO A 10 3.34 -24.90 -2.88
CA PRO A 10 3.04 -25.10 -4.29
C PRO A 10 1.98 -24.10 -4.79
N LEU A 11 2.04 -23.73 -6.07
CA LEU A 11 1.02 -22.96 -6.76
C LEU A 11 0.17 -23.86 -7.67
N PRO A 12 -1.11 -23.51 -7.87
CA PRO A 12 -1.98 -24.20 -8.83
C PRO A 12 -1.35 -24.21 -10.23
N VAL A 13 -1.54 -25.32 -10.96
CA VAL A 13 -1.18 -25.44 -12.37
C VAL A 13 -2.41 -25.12 -13.22
N PRO A 14 -2.35 -24.13 -14.13
CA PRO A 14 -3.46 -23.83 -15.02
C PRO A 14 -3.91 -25.04 -15.84
N SER A 15 -5.22 -25.28 -15.90
CA SER A 15 -5.82 -26.36 -16.68
C SER A 15 -5.73 -26.06 -18.18
N GLY A 16 -5.20 -26.98 -18.98
CA GLY A 16 -5.11 -26.84 -20.44
C GLY A 16 -3.73 -26.46 -20.98
N ASP A 17 -2.83 -25.97 -20.14
CA ASP A 17 -1.46 -25.64 -20.54
C ASP A 17 -0.53 -26.85 -20.46
N ARG A 18 0.11 -27.20 -21.60
CA ARG A 18 1.34 -28.01 -21.59
C ARG A 18 2.49 -27.14 -21.10
N LEU A 19 2.58 -26.96 -19.78
CA LEU A 19 3.72 -26.30 -19.17
C LEU A 19 5.00 -27.13 -19.41
N GLU A 20 6.03 -26.50 -19.96
CA GLU A 20 7.37 -27.08 -20.02
C GLU A 20 7.86 -27.46 -18.61
N GLY A 21 8.74 -28.47 -18.51
CA GLY A 21 9.14 -29.06 -17.24
C GLY A 21 9.63 -28.05 -16.18
N ARG A 22 10.36 -27.00 -16.58
CA ARG A 22 10.82 -25.94 -15.66
C ARG A 22 9.69 -25.04 -15.16
N SER A 23 8.73 -24.70 -16.02
CA SER A 23 7.54 -23.91 -15.66
C SER A 23 6.62 -24.72 -14.75
N ARG A 24 6.47 -26.02 -15.00
CA ARG A 24 5.72 -26.92 -14.12
C ARG A 24 6.34 -26.98 -12.73
N ARG A 25 7.65 -27.24 -12.63
CA ARG A 25 8.37 -27.26 -11.33
C ARG A 25 8.30 -25.91 -10.61
N ALA A 26 8.39 -24.82 -11.36
CA ALA A 26 8.24 -23.48 -10.84
C ALA A 26 6.84 -23.21 -10.26
N ARG A 27 5.82 -24.03 -10.55
CA ARG A 27 4.52 -23.99 -9.88
C ARG A 27 4.42 -25.05 -8.78
N THR A 28 4.79 -26.29 -9.06
CA THR A 28 4.45 -27.44 -8.18
C THR A 28 5.39 -27.66 -7.00
N GLU A 29 6.63 -27.17 -7.03
CA GLU A 29 7.55 -27.35 -5.90
C GLU A 29 7.34 -26.26 -4.84
N PRO A 30 7.26 -26.59 -3.54
CA PRO A 30 7.08 -25.58 -2.50
C PRO A 30 8.27 -24.61 -2.49
N MET A 31 8.00 -23.33 -2.65
CA MET A 31 9.00 -22.25 -2.58
C MET A 31 8.36 -21.02 -1.95
N SER A 32 9.16 -20.20 -1.28
CA SER A 32 8.81 -18.84 -0.87
C SER A 32 9.64 -17.84 -1.66
N VAL A 33 9.10 -16.64 -1.82
CA VAL A 33 9.77 -15.51 -2.47
C VAL A 33 9.80 -14.34 -1.49
N LEU A 34 11.00 -13.90 -1.13
CA LEU A 34 11.23 -12.71 -0.32
C LEU A 34 11.77 -11.59 -1.23
N PRO A 35 11.02 -10.51 -1.45
CA PRO A 35 11.53 -9.35 -2.17
C PRO A 35 12.52 -8.58 -1.29
N LEU A 36 13.63 -8.13 -1.87
CA LEU A 36 14.70 -7.43 -1.17
C LEU A 36 14.79 -5.93 -1.52
N GLY A 37 14.02 -5.47 -2.51
CA GLY A 37 14.15 -4.14 -3.12
C GLY A 37 15.04 -4.17 -4.36
N ASP A 38 15.05 -3.09 -5.16
CA ASP A 38 15.90 -2.93 -6.35
C ASP A 38 15.82 -4.11 -7.36
N GLY A 39 14.65 -4.76 -7.48
CA GLY A 39 14.46 -5.92 -8.36
C GLY A 39 15.18 -7.20 -7.92
N LEU A 40 15.71 -7.23 -6.69
CA LEU A 40 16.35 -8.40 -6.08
C LEU A 40 15.35 -9.21 -5.26
N TYR A 41 15.47 -10.53 -5.36
CA TYR A 41 14.61 -11.49 -4.68
C TYR A 41 15.44 -12.62 -4.09
N GLU A 42 15.03 -13.09 -2.93
CA GLU A 42 15.48 -14.33 -2.35
C GLU A 42 14.41 -15.41 -2.53
N VAL A 43 14.82 -16.58 -3.01
CA VAL A 43 13.93 -17.74 -3.20
C VAL A 43 14.41 -18.88 -2.33
N GLU A 44 13.61 -19.22 -1.32
CA GLU A 44 13.81 -20.44 -0.55
C GLU A 44 13.16 -21.61 -1.29
N SER A 45 13.97 -22.61 -1.63
CA SER A 45 13.51 -23.76 -2.40
C SER A 45 12.91 -24.87 -1.54
N ALA A 46 12.30 -25.86 -2.19
CA ALA A 46 11.77 -27.06 -1.54
C ALA A 46 12.83 -27.83 -0.72
N SER A 47 14.10 -27.73 -1.11
CA SER A 47 15.24 -28.36 -0.44
C SER A 47 15.90 -27.47 0.61
N GLU A 48 15.21 -26.42 1.08
CA GLU A 48 15.71 -25.45 2.08
C GLU A 48 16.98 -24.69 1.63
N GLN A 49 17.30 -24.76 0.34
CA GLN A 49 18.37 -23.97 -0.25
C GLN A 49 17.81 -22.64 -0.70
N THR A 50 18.55 -21.58 -0.40
CA THR A 50 18.17 -20.21 -0.71
C THR A 50 19.00 -19.69 -1.89
N TYR A 51 18.33 -19.03 -2.83
CA TYR A 51 18.96 -18.47 -4.01
C TYR A 51 18.59 -17.01 -4.19
N LEU A 52 19.58 -16.19 -4.51
CA LEU A 52 19.37 -14.80 -4.89
C LEU A 52 19.07 -14.73 -6.38
N VAL A 53 18.10 -13.91 -6.72
CA VAL A 53 17.64 -13.67 -8.08
C VAL A 53 17.60 -12.17 -8.32
N ASP A 54 18.30 -11.77 -9.37
CA ASP A 54 18.17 -10.45 -9.96
C ASP A 54 17.24 -10.61 -11.17
N LEU A 55 16.00 -10.15 -11.01
CA LEU A 55 14.95 -10.39 -11.99
C LEU A 55 15.19 -9.57 -13.27
N GLU A 56 15.64 -8.32 -13.12
CA GLU A 56 15.90 -7.40 -14.23
C GLU A 56 17.10 -7.86 -15.06
N GLY A 57 18.18 -8.26 -14.38
CA GLY A 57 19.35 -8.87 -15.01
C GLY A 57 19.10 -10.29 -15.52
N GLY A 58 17.97 -10.91 -15.17
CA GLY A 58 17.64 -12.30 -15.51
C GLY A 58 18.60 -13.33 -14.90
N ARG A 59 19.24 -12.99 -13.79
CA ARG A 59 20.30 -13.80 -13.15
C ARG A 59 19.80 -14.50 -11.90
N CYS A 60 20.31 -15.71 -11.66
CA CYS A 60 20.04 -16.47 -10.44
C CYS A 60 21.30 -17.16 -9.95
N THR A 61 21.53 -17.19 -8.63
CA THR A 61 22.68 -17.88 -8.04
C THR A 61 22.55 -19.40 -8.01
N CYS A 62 21.44 -19.96 -8.50
CA CYS A 62 21.25 -21.40 -8.48
C CYS A 62 22.16 -22.13 -9.50
N PRO A 63 22.58 -23.38 -9.21
CA PRO A 63 23.44 -24.14 -10.11
C PRO A 63 22.90 -24.29 -11.54
N ASP A 64 21.58 -24.45 -11.73
CA ASP A 64 20.99 -24.59 -13.07
C ASP A 64 21.22 -23.32 -13.92
N HIS A 65 21.18 -22.14 -13.30
CA HIS A 65 21.48 -20.89 -14.00
C HIS A 65 22.98 -20.66 -14.14
N VAL A 66 23.75 -20.77 -13.05
CA VAL A 66 25.20 -20.50 -13.04
C VAL A 66 25.97 -21.36 -14.05
N PHE A 67 25.64 -22.66 -14.14
CA PHE A 67 26.38 -23.58 -15.01
C PHE A 67 25.81 -23.71 -16.42
N ARG A 68 24.54 -23.31 -16.66
CA ARG A 68 23.87 -23.53 -17.95
C ARG A 68 23.32 -22.28 -18.62
N GLY A 69 23.34 -21.12 -17.93
CA GLY A 69 22.82 -19.85 -18.44
C GLY A 69 21.32 -19.84 -18.74
N VAL A 70 20.56 -20.85 -18.29
CA VAL A 70 19.14 -20.96 -18.60
C VAL A 70 18.30 -20.10 -17.67
N ARG A 71 17.15 -19.63 -18.15
CA ARG A 71 16.09 -19.18 -17.25
C ARG A 71 15.73 -20.39 -16.38
N CYS A 72 15.96 -20.32 -15.07
CA CYS A 72 15.75 -21.44 -14.17
C CYS A 72 14.30 -21.46 -13.64
N LYS A 73 13.98 -22.38 -12.71
CA LYS A 73 12.66 -22.41 -12.06
C LYS A 73 12.44 -21.24 -11.10
N HIS A 74 13.49 -20.69 -10.49
CA HIS A 74 13.37 -19.61 -9.49
C HIS A 74 12.97 -18.28 -10.15
N ILE A 75 13.60 -17.92 -11.27
CA ILE A 75 13.21 -16.76 -12.10
C ILE A 75 11.75 -16.90 -12.57
N ARG A 76 11.32 -18.12 -12.95
CA ARG A 76 9.92 -18.37 -13.33
C ARG A 76 8.97 -18.26 -12.14
N ARG A 77 9.35 -18.78 -10.96
CA ARG A 77 8.57 -18.70 -9.73
C ARG A 77 8.26 -17.25 -9.37
N ILE A 78 9.27 -16.38 -9.39
CA ILE A 78 9.08 -14.94 -9.12
C ILE A 78 8.12 -14.31 -10.11
N ALA A 79 8.32 -14.53 -11.42
CA ALA A 79 7.43 -13.98 -12.44
C ALA A 79 5.97 -14.46 -12.28
N ILE A 80 5.77 -15.73 -11.89
CA ILE A 80 4.44 -16.27 -11.59
C ILE A 80 3.84 -15.57 -10.36
N GLU A 81 4.61 -15.43 -9.27
CA GLU A 81 4.10 -14.80 -8.05
C GLU A 81 3.79 -13.31 -8.22
N ILE A 82 4.56 -12.59 -9.05
CA ILE A 82 4.22 -11.21 -9.44
C ILE A 82 2.90 -11.20 -10.20
N THR A 83 2.73 -12.08 -11.18
CA THR A 83 1.49 -12.18 -11.98
C THR A 83 0.28 -12.56 -11.10
N ASP A 84 0.49 -13.42 -10.11
CA ASP A 84 -0.54 -13.86 -9.16
C ASP A 84 -0.75 -12.85 -8.00
N GLY A 85 -0.05 -11.70 -7.98
CA GLY A 85 -0.17 -10.67 -6.94
C GLY A 85 0.34 -11.08 -5.55
N ARG A 86 1.22 -12.08 -5.48
CA ARG A 86 1.75 -12.65 -4.23
C ARG A 86 3.07 -12.03 -3.76
N THR A 87 3.80 -11.40 -4.68
CA THR A 87 5.04 -10.69 -4.43
C THR A 87 5.07 -9.44 -5.33
N PRO A 88 5.69 -8.33 -4.92
CA PRO A 88 5.72 -7.10 -5.68
C PRO A 88 6.63 -7.23 -6.91
N PRO A 89 6.33 -6.50 -8.00
CA PRO A 89 7.26 -6.32 -9.12
C PRO A 89 8.53 -5.54 -8.71
N PRO A 90 9.57 -5.51 -9.56
CA PRO A 90 10.73 -4.63 -9.36
C PRO A 90 10.30 -3.16 -9.20
N GLY A 91 10.99 -2.43 -8.32
CA GLY A 91 10.64 -1.05 -7.94
C GLY A 91 9.60 -0.95 -6.83
N GLU A 92 8.95 -2.05 -6.45
CA GLU A 92 7.97 -2.08 -5.37
C GLU A 92 8.42 -2.96 -4.18
N ILE A 93 7.95 -2.58 -2.98
CA ILE A 93 8.19 -3.30 -1.74
C ILE A 93 6.89 -3.76 -1.09
N THR A 94 6.99 -4.84 -0.32
CA THR A 94 5.89 -5.37 0.49
C THR A 94 5.86 -4.70 1.86
N VAL A 95 4.82 -3.92 2.15
CA VAL A 95 4.64 -3.24 3.44
C VAL A 95 3.25 -3.52 4.03
N PRO A 96 3.09 -3.51 5.36
CA PRO A 96 1.76 -3.61 5.96
C PRO A 96 1.03 -2.27 5.86
N CYS A 97 -0.25 -2.31 5.49
CA CYS A 97 -1.15 -1.17 5.63
C CYS A 97 -1.10 -0.66 7.08
N HIS A 98 -0.92 0.65 7.24
CA HIS A 98 -0.78 1.27 8.56
C HIS A 98 -1.99 0.97 9.47
N ASP A 99 -3.21 0.90 8.93
CA ASP A 99 -4.44 0.68 9.70
C ASP A 99 -4.76 -0.80 9.95
N CYS A 100 -5.01 -1.59 8.90
CA CYS A 100 -5.45 -2.99 9.05
C CYS A 100 -4.33 -4.04 9.00
N LYS A 101 -3.08 -3.63 8.77
CA LYS A 101 -1.90 -4.51 8.63
C LYS A 101 -1.95 -5.49 7.46
N THR A 102 -2.98 -5.45 6.61
CA THR A 102 -3.00 -6.18 5.34
C THR A 102 -1.82 -5.76 4.48
N THR A 103 -1.17 -6.73 3.86
CA THR A 103 -0.05 -6.51 2.95
C THR A 103 -0.47 -5.71 1.74
N VAL A 104 0.33 -4.69 1.39
CA VAL A 104 0.20 -3.89 0.18
C VAL A 104 1.55 -3.80 -0.53
N PHE A 105 1.52 -3.58 -1.83
CA PHE A 105 2.70 -3.28 -2.63
C PHE A 105 2.71 -1.78 -2.91
N VAL A 106 3.86 -1.15 -2.71
CA VAL A 106 4.06 0.30 -2.87
C VAL A 106 5.41 0.52 -3.52
N ASP A 107 5.58 1.67 -4.18
CA ASP A 107 6.87 2.07 -4.72
C ASP A 107 7.90 2.17 -3.58
N GLU A 108 9.11 1.67 -3.81
CA GLU A 108 10.15 1.61 -2.78
C GLU A 108 10.69 2.99 -2.38
N THR A 109 10.42 4.02 -3.20
CA THR A 109 10.80 5.42 -2.96
C THR A 109 9.70 6.24 -2.31
N ASP A 110 8.47 5.72 -2.24
CA ASP A 110 7.34 6.44 -1.66
C ASP A 110 7.55 6.66 -0.15
N PRO A 111 7.31 7.86 0.38
CA PRO A 111 7.36 8.10 1.81
C PRO A 111 6.15 7.46 2.50
N GLY A 112 6.40 6.68 3.55
CA GLY A 112 5.35 6.19 4.43
C GLY A 112 4.68 7.32 5.23
N PRO A 113 3.54 7.05 5.91
CA PRO A 113 2.88 5.75 6.08
C PRO A 113 2.10 5.28 4.84
N PHE A 114 1.96 3.95 4.69
CA PHE A 114 1.28 3.31 3.56
C PHE A 114 -0.10 2.76 3.93
N TYR A 115 -1.04 2.77 2.97
CA TYR A 115 -2.42 2.34 3.17
C TYR A 115 -2.87 1.42 2.04
N CYS A 116 -3.74 0.44 2.34
CA CYS A 116 -4.40 -0.34 1.28
C CYS A 116 -5.51 0.50 0.63
N GLU A 117 -6.03 0.04 -0.52
CA GLU A 117 -7.07 0.75 -1.27
C GLU A 117 -8.29 1.13 -0.39
N THR A 118 -8.67 0.24 0.53
CA THR A 118 -9.79 0.46 1.46
C THR A 118 -9.52 1.59 2.45
N HIS A 119 -8.27 1.75 2.90
CA HIS A 119 -7.89 2.75 3.89
C HIS A 119 -7.27 4.01 3.27
N THR A 120 -6.89 3.97 2.00
CA THR A 120 -6.35 5.16 1.32
C THR A 120 -7.44 6.19 1.16
N ILE A 121 -7.16 7.41 1.60
CA ILE A 121 -8.07 8.56 1.51
C ILE A 121 -7.67 9.36 0.29
N TRP A 122 -8.64 9.65 -0.57
CA TRP A 122 -8.49 10.45 -1.78
C TRP A 122 -9.41 11.67 -1.73
N PRO A 123 -9.08 12.76 -2.47
CA PRO A 123 -10.03 13.84 -2.72
C PRO A 123 -11.38 13.31 -3.23
N GLY A 124 -12.47 13.81 -2.65
CA GLY A 124 -13.84 13.37 -2.91
C GLY A 124 -14.34 12.24 -1.99
N ASP A 125 -13.47 11.56 -1.24
CA ASP A 125 -13.90 10.55 -0.29
C ASP A 125 -14.76 11.15 0.84
N THR A 126 -15.71 10.36 1.32
CA THR A 126 -16.43 10.65 2.56
C THR A 126 -15.73 9.98 3.74
N VAL A 127 -15.40 10.77 4.74
CA VAL A 127 -14.72 10.32 5.96
C VAL A 127 -15.55 10.67 7.19
N VAL A 128 -15.30 9.98 8.29
CA VAL A 128 -15.84 10.32 9.60
C VAL A 128 -14.72 10.87 10.47
N ASP A 129 -14.95 12.03 11.07
CA ASP A 129 -14.08 12.55 12.12
C ASP A 129 -14.32 11.74 13.39
N ARG A 130 -13.30 11.01 13.85
CA ARG A 130 -13.38 10.16 15.04
C ARG A 130 -13.59 10.96 16.34
N GLU A 131 -13.27 12.24 16.34
CA GLU A 131 -13.42 13.12 17.49
C GLU A 131 -14.88 13.55 17.69
N THR A 132 -15.59 13.82 16.60
CA THR A 132 -16.95 14.39 16.63
C THR A 132 -18.04 13.41 16.18
N GLY A 133 -17.67 12.37 15.43
CA GLY A 133 -18.59 11.45 14.75
C GLY A 133 -19.19 12.02 13.46
N ASP A 134 -18.84 13.25 13.08
CA ASP A 134 -19.38 13.93 11.92
C ASP A 134 -18.78 13.40 10.61
N ARG A 135 -19.57 13.52 9.53
CA ARG A 135 -19.13 13.17 8.18
C ARG A 135 -18.55 14.38 7.48
N LEU A 136 -17.41 14.19 6.82
CA LEU A 136 -16.73 15.22 6.03
C LEU A 136 -16.48 14.73 4.60
N THR A 137 -16.36 15.68 3.69
CA THR A 137 -15.86 15.42 2.33
C THR A 137 -14.41 15.84 2.25
N VAL A 138 -13.54 14.93 1.84
CA VAL A 138 -12.12 15.22 1.65
C VAL A 138 -11.95 16.07 0.41
N VAL A 139 -11.17 17.15 0.54
CA VAL A 139 -10.85 18.04 -0.58
C VAL A 139 -9.42 17.87 -1.06
N ASP A 140 -8.49 17.52 -0.16
CA ASP A 140 -7.08 17.32 -0.50
C ASP A 140 -6.35 16.47 0.54
N VAL A 141 -5.25 15.84 0.14
CA VAL A 141 -4.35 15.09 1.03
C VAL A 141 -2.92 15.56 0.79
N SER A 142 -2.34 16.18 1.80
CA SER A 142 -0.98 16.72 1.75
C SER A 142 0.06 15.61 1.89
N VAL A 143 1.19 15.73 1.20
CA VAL A 143 2.38 14.89 1.43
C VAL A 143 3.12 15.27 2.73
N LEU A 144 2.81 16.42 3.33
CA LEU A 144 3.42 16.89 4.56
C LEU A 144 2.77 16.27 5.79
N ARG A 145 3.61 15.98 6.79
CA ARG A 145 3.20 15.44 8.09
C ARG A 145 2.45 16.46 8.95
N ALA A 146 1.60 15.96 9.83
CA ALA A 146 0.81 16.79 10.74
C ALA A 146 1.65 17.63 11.71
N ASP A 147 2.84 17.18 12.09
CA ASP A 147 3.80 17.95 12.87
C ASP A 147 4.60 18.99 12.06
N ALA A 148 4.54 18.94 10.73
CA ALA A 148 5.22 19.90 9.86
C ALA A 148 4.30 21.02 9.37
N VAL A 149 2.98 20.80 9.33
CA VAL A 149 2.00 21.77 8.82
C VAL A 149 1.52 22.68 9.95
N ARG A 150 1.65 24.00 9.79
CA ARG A 150 1.20 25.01 10.76
C ARG A 150 -0.23 25.51 10.50
N ILE A 151 -1.00 25.72 11.56
CA ILE A 151 -2.30 26.38 11.54
C ILE A 151 -2.09 27.85 11.94
N GLY A 152 -2.04 28.74 10.96
CA GLY A 152 -1.68 30.16 11.20
C GLY A 152 -2.57 30.87 12.22
N ALA A 153 -3.86 30.53 12.31
CA ALA A 153 -4.79 31.15 13.26
C ALA A 153 -4.59 30.69 14.72
N ALA A 154 -3.97 29.52 14.94
CA ALA A 154 -3.78 28.92 16.26
C ALA A 154 -2.32 28.93 16.73
N ASP A 155 -1.39 29.37 15.87
CA ASP A 155 0.06 29.42 16.09
C ASP A 155 0.70 28.09 16.54
N CYS A 156 0.10 26.96 16.18
CA CYS A 156 0.62 25.61 16.43
C CYS A 156 0.59 24.75 15.16
N THR A 157 1.17 23.56 15.21
CA THR A 157 1.06 22.57 14.13
C THR A 157 -0.30 21.89 14.12
N VAL A 158 -0.63 21.19 13.03
CA VAL A 158 -1.85 20.37 12.96
C VAL A 158 -1.84 19.29 14.04
N ALA A 159 -0.69 18.69 14.33
CA ALA A 159 -0.55 17.68 15.38
C ALA A 159 -0.72 18.26 16.80
N GLU A 160 -0.21 19.46 17.06
CA GLU A 160 -0.26 20.13 18.38
C GLU A 160 -1.60 20.80 18.68
N TYR A 161 -2.49 20.93 17.70
CA TYR A 161 -3.81 21.50 17.95
C TYR A 161 -4.56 20.64 18.97
N GLY A 162 -5.15 21.24 20.01
CA GLY A 162 -5.59 20.50 21.21
C GLY A 162 -6.53 19.29 20.99
N THR A 163 -7.34 19.30 19.92
CA THR A 163 -8.19 18.15 19.56
C THR A 163 -7.46 17.06 18.74
N ASN A 164 -6.17 17.22 18.47
CA ASN A 164 -5.35 16.36 17.64
C ASN A 164 -4.20 15.68 18.39
N GLU A 165 -3.93 16.07 19.65
CA GLU A 165 -2.77 15.62 20.44
C GLU A 165 -2.70 14.09 20.62
N SER A 166 -3.84 13.39 20.55
CA SER A 166 -3.93 11.93 20.68
C SER A 166 -3.71 11.16 19.37
N TYR A 167 -3.61 11.86 18.24
CA TYR A 167 -3.44 11.27 16.92
C TYR A 167 -1.96 11.28 16.49
N ASN A 168 -1.59 10.41 15.56
CA ASN A 168 -0.20 10.24 15.17
C ASN A 168 0.33 11.52 14.48
N PRO A 169 1.42 12.15 14.98
CA PRO A 169 2.02 13.33 14.35
C PRO A 169 2.72 13.04 13.01
N ASP A 170 3.18 11.80 12.82
CA ASP A 170 4.01 11.36 11.69
C ASP A 170 3.19 10.96 10.45
N VAL A 171 1.98 11.50 10.31
CA VAL A 171 1.04 11.14 9.23
C VAL A 171 0.67 12.34 8.38
N PRO A 172 0.29 12.13 7.11
CA PRO A 172 -0.22 13.17 6.23
C PRO A 172 -1.32 14.04 6.83
N VAL A 173 -1.38 15.28 6.40
CA VAL A 173 -2.53 16.16 6.68
C VAL A 173 -3.61 15.96 5.64
N VAL A 174 -4.86 15.82 6.08
CA VAL A 174 -6.04 15.76 5.22
C VAL A 174 -6.82 17.05 5.35
N GLY A 175 -7.07 17.69 4.21
CA GLY A 175 -8.01 18.80 4.08
C GLY A 175 -9.42 18.27 3.85
N ALA A 176 -10.39 18.69 4.67
CA ALA A 176 -11.77 18.25 4.54
C ALA A 176 -12.77 19.36 4.88
N VAL A 177 -13.97 19.27 4.30
CA VAL A 177 -15.07 20.19 4.54
C VAL A 177 -16.23 19.46 5.20
N TYR A 178 -16.87 20.11 6.16
CA TYR A 178 -18.16 19.63 6.64
C TYR A 178 -19.24 19.95 5.61
N PRO A 179 -20.14 19.00 5.28
CA PRO A 179 -21.14 19.16 4.22
C PRO A 179 -22.31 20.09 4.61
N HIS A 180 -22.23 20.77 5.75
CA HIS A 180 -23.21 21.79 6.14
C HIS A 180 -22.73 23.17 5.70
N ALA A 181 -23.28 23.68 4.60
CA ALA A 181 -23.14 25.09 4.25
C ALA A 181 -24.30 25.87 4.86
N THR A 182 -24.04 27.10 5.30
CA THR A 182 -25.14 27.98 5.70
C THR A 182 -25.90 28.40 4.44
N VAL A 183 -27.19 28.04 4.38
CA VAL A 183 -28.09 28.44 3.30
C VAL A 183 -28.85 29.69 3.75
N ALA A 184 -28.46 30.84 3.22
CA ALA A 184 -29.20 32.07 3.40
C ALA A 184 -30.44 32.10 2.50
N ARG A 185 -31.34 33.05 2.74
CA ARG A 185 -32.59 33.22 1.97
C ARG A 185 -32.37 33.34 0.44
N HIS A 186 -31.19 33.79 0.02
CA HIS A 186 -30.83 34.02 -1.38
C HIS A 186 -29.86 32.97 -1.94
N GLY A 187 -29.61 31.87 -1.21
CA GLY A 187 -28.74 30.79 -1.64
C GLY A 187 -27.63 30.47 -0.65
N VAL A 188 -26.72 29.59 -1.07
CA VAL A 188 -25.57 29.16 -0.27
C VAL A 188 -24.60 30.33 -0.09
N VAL A 189 -24.07 30.51 1.12
CA VAL A 189 -23.02 31.50 1.40
C VAL A 189 -21.66 30.81 1.26
N PRO A 190 -20.89 31.02 0.17
CA PRO A 190 -19.66 30.25 -0.09
C PRO A 190 -18.59 30.46 0.99
N GLU A 191 -18.51 31.66 1.54
CA GLU A 191 -17.56 32.02 2.61
C GLU A 191 -17.82 31.26 3.93
N SER A 192 -18.99 30.63 4.08
CA SER A 192 -19.28 29.76 5.22
C SER A 192 -18.63 28.38 5.09
N LEU A 193 -18.21 27.96 3.89
CA LEU A 193 -17.48 26.73 3.68
C LEU A 193 -16.02 26.94 4.11
N LYS A 194 -15.66 26.33 5.23
CA LYS A 194 -14.29 26.30 5.72
C LYS A 194 -13.67 24.95 5.41
N VAL A 195 -12.45 24.97 4.87
CA VAL A 195 -11.59 23.78 4.80
C VAL A 195 -10.89 23.65 6.15
N TYR A 196 -11.06 22.49 6.76
CA TYR A 196 -10.39 22.10 7.99
C TYR A 196 -9.26 21.13 7.66
N VAL A 197 -8.23 21.14 8.49
CA VAL A 197 -7.06 20.28 8.34
C VAL A 197 -6.93 19.35 9.55
N PHE A 198 -6.70 18.07 9.29
CA PHE A 198 -6.65 17.04 10.32
C PHE A 198 -5.45 16.11 10.09
N PRO A 199 -4.86 15.53 11.15
CA PRO A 199 -4.01 14.36 10.99
C PRO A 199 -4.82 13.24 10.33
N ARG A 200 -4.27 12.58 9.30
CA ARG A 200 -4.97 11.51 8.58
C ARG A 200 -5.60 10.47 9.51
N THR A 201 -4.92 10.08 10.60
CA THR A 201 -5.41 9.05 11.54
C THR A 201 -6.63 9.45 12.38
N ARG A 202 -7.01 10.73 12.36
CA ARG A 202 -8.26 11.23 12.94
C ARG A 202 -9.47 10.92 12.06
N LEU A 203 -9.26 10.76 10.76
CA LEU A 203 -10.32 10.53 9.80
C LEU A 203 -10.42 9.04 9.45
N GLU A 204 -11.62 8.50 9.53
CA GLU A 204 -11.91 7.12 9.14
C GLU A 204 -12.65 7.11 7.80
N LYS A 205 -12.09 6.43 6.79
CA LYS A 205 -12.74 6.30 5.48
C LYS A 205 -14.00 5.45 5.63
N GLN A 206 -15.14 6.00 5.21
CA GLN A 206 -16.35 5.20 5.09
C GLN A 206 -16.31 4.48 3.75
N PRO A 207 -16.62 3.17 3.69
CA PRO A 207 -16.86 2.53 2.42
C PRO A 207 -17.99 3.28 1.71
N ALA A 208 -17.81 3.55 0.42
CA ALA A 208 -18.86 4.13 -0.39
C ALA A 208 -20.14 3.31 -0.17
N ARG A 209 -21.23 3.96 0.25
CA ARG A 209 -22.52 3.28 0.29
C ARG A 209 -22.79 2.83 -1.14
N LEU A 210 -22.68 1.53 -1.39
CA LEU A 210 -23.23 0.93 -2.61
C LEU A 210 -24.69 1.38 -2.63
N GLY A 211 -25.01 2.28 -3.55
CA GLY A 211 -26.37 2.74 -3.75
C GLY A 211 -27.22 1.50 -3.98
N SER A 212 -28.13 1.22 -3.05
CA SER A 212 -29.23 0.30 -3.30
C SER A 212 -30.02 0.88 -4.48
N SER A 213 -29.74 0.36 -5.68
CA SER A 213 -30.53 0.56 -6.89
C SER A 213 -31.90 -0.07 -6.73
#